data_AF-A0A0Q6RXM1-F1
#
_entry.id   AF-A0A0Q6RXM1-F1
#
_cell.length_a   1.000
_cell.length_b   1.000
_cell.length_c   1.000
_cell.angle_alpha   90.00
_cell.angle_beta   90.00
_cell.angle_gamma   90.00
#
_symmetry.space_group_name_H-M   'P 1'
#
loop_
_entity.id
_entity.type
_entity.pdbx_description
1 polymer ?
#
loop_
_entity_poly.entity_id
_entity_poly.type
_entity_poly.pdbx_seq_one_letter_code
_entity_poly.pdbx_strand_id
1 'polypeptide(L)' 'MRTYGKTLFEKNGFTMVEVWETDAAGIKVLIGYAILDPDGKEIDFFGSYDDALAEFQKITDDNEPSSGYEP' A
#
# COMPACT_ATOMS: atom_id res chain seq x y z
N MET A 1 -4.57 2.43 5.06
CA MET A 1 -5.86 1.76 4.72
C MET A 1 -5.68 1.02 3.40
N ARG A 2 -6.12 -0.24 3.31
CA ARG A 2 -6.04 -1.01 2.06
C ARG A 2 -7.21 -0.66 1.13
N THR A 3 -6.89 -0.33 -0.11
CA THR A 3 -7.85 0.05 -1.15
C THR A 3 -7.81 -0.97 -2.28
N TYR A 4 -8.98 -1.49 -2.64
CA TYR A 4 -9.14 -2.33 -3.82
C TYR A 4 -9.42 -1.43 -5.03
N GLY A 5 -8.54 -1.52 -5.99
CA GLY A 5 -8.53 -0.74 -7.21
C GLY A 5 -9.33 -1.39 -8.33
N LYS A 6 -8.77 -1.29 -9.53
CA LYS A 6 -9.42 -1.81 -10.74
C LYS A 6 -9.42 -3.34 -10.76
N THR A 7 -10.49 -3.90 -11.30
CA THR A 7 -10.50 -5.28 -11.77
C THR A 7 -9.55 -5.43 -12.95
N LEU A 8 -8.70 -6.44 -12.87
CA LEU A 8 -7.70 -6.76 -13.89
C LEU A 8 -8.15 -7.94 -14.74
N PHE A 9 -8.70 -8.96 -14.10
CA PHE A 9 -9.08 -10.20 -14.75
C PHE A 9 -10.22 -10.89 -14.02
N GLU A 10 -11.08 -11.57 -14.76
CA GLU A 10 -12.15 -12.41 -14.21
C GLU A 10 -12.14 -13.77 -14.90
N LYS A 11 -12.26 -14.85 -14.12
CA LYS A 11 -12.34 -16.20 -14.66
C LYS A 11 -13.07 -17.13 -13.70
N ASN A 12 -14.06 -17.85 -14.24
CA ASN A 12 -14.86 -18.82 -13.48
C ASN A 12 -15.45 -18.24 -12.18
N GLY A 13 -15.81 -16.96 -12.18
CA GLY A 13 -16.33 -16.25 -11.01
C GLY A 13 -15.26 -15.72 -10.04
N PHE A 14 -13.98 -15.99 -10.26
CA PHE A 14 -12.90 -15.37 -9.51
C PHE A 14 -12.48 -14.06 -10.14
N THR A 15 -12.17 -13.07 -9.31
CA THR A 15 -11.78 -11.73 -9.76
C THR A 15 -10.39 -11.39 -9.22
N MET A 16 -9.48 -11.00 -10.09
CA MET A 16 -8.20 -10.41 -9.69
C MET A 16 -8.30 -8.88 -9.74
N VAL A 17 -7.95 -8.22 -8.64
CA VAL A 17 -7.99 -6.77 -8.50
C VAL A 17 -6.64 -6.21 -8.11
N GLU A 18 -6.33 -4.99 -8.56
CA GLU A 18 -5.21 -4.21 -8.03
C GLU A 18 -5.51 -3.79 -6.58
N VAL A 19 -4.48 -3.77 -5.74
CA VAL A 19 -4.58 -3.33 -4.35
C VAL A 19 -3.44 -2.38 -4.04
N TRP A 20 -3.74 -1.30 -3.32
CA TRP A 20 -2.70 -0.45 -2.74
C TRP A 20 -3.04 -0.05 -1.31
N GLU A 21 -2.00 0.23 -0.52
CA GLU A 21 -2.14 0.87 0.78
C GLU A 21 -1.49 2.25 0.72
N THR A 22 -2.12 3.21 1.41
CA THR A 22 -1.53 4.52 1.64
C THR A 22 -1.20 4.74 3.11
N ASP A 23 -0.14 5.51 3.36
CA ASP A 23 0.19 6.03 4.69
C ASP A 23 -0.73 7.19 5.11
N ALA A 24 -0.43 7.81 6.25
CA ALA A 24 -1.19 8.95 6.79
C ALA A 24 -1.10 10.21 5.91
N ALA A 25 -0.06 10.33 5.09
CA ALA A 25 0.13 11.43 4.14
C ALA A 25 -0.56 11.16 2.78
N GLY A 26 -1.16 9.97 2.60
CA GLY A 26 -1.81 9.57 1.35
C GLY A 26 -0.86 9.02 0.31
N ILE A 27 0.41 8.76 0.65
CA ILE A 27 1.40 8.18 -0.25
C ILE A 27 1.21 6.67 -0.33
N LYS A 28 1.26 6.10 -1.53
CA LYS A 28 1.18 4.64 -1.73
C LYS A 28 2.46 3.98 -1.19
N VAL A 29 2.29 3.12 -0.19
CA VAL A 29 3.38 2.36 0.46
C VAL A 29 3.38 0.88 0.08
N LEU A 30 2.29 0.39 -0.51
CA LEU A 30 2.16 -0.96 -1.02
C LEU A 30 1.46 -0.94 -2.37
N ILE A 31 1.93 -1.80 -3.27
CA ILE A 31 1.22 -2.17 -4.48
C ILE A 31 1.16 -3.70 -4.53
N GLY A 32 -0.03 -4.22 -4.81
CA GLY A 32 -0.26 -5.65 -4.89
C GLY A 32 -1.49 -6.00 -5.71
N TYR A 33 -1.85 -7.28 -5.63
CA TYR A 33 -2.96 -7.90 -6.32
C TYR A 33 -3.66 -8.85 -5.35
N ALA A 34 -4.99 -8.77 -5.31
CA ALA A 34 -5.82 -9.71 -4.56
C ALA A 34 -6.63 -10.58 -5.52
N ILE A 35 -6.82 -11.85 -5.17
CA ILE A 35 -7.76 -12.75 -5.82
C ILE A 35 -8.98 -12.87 -4.91
N LEU A 36 -10.15 -12.55 -5.46
CA LEU A 36 -11.43 -12.65 -4.80
C LEU A 36 -12.19 -13.87 -5.33
N ASP A 37 -12.88 -14.56 -4.42
CA ASP A 37 -13.86 -15.59 -4.77
C ASP A 37 -15.16 -14.97 -5.36
N PRO A 38 -16.11 -15.78 -5.86
CA PRO A 38 -17.37 -15.29 -6.40
C PRO A 38 -18.25 -14.52 -5.41
N ASP A 39 -18.04 -14.68 -4.09
CA ASP A 39 -18.72 -13.91 -3.05
C ASP A 39 -18.01 -12.58 -2.75
N GLY A 40 -16.88 -12.31 -3.42
CA GLY A 40 -16.04 -11.14 -3.21
C GLY A 40 -15.07 -11.24 -2.02
N LYS A 41 -14.87 -12.43 -1.44
CA LYS A 41 -13.91 -12.62 -0.34
C LYS A 41 -12.50 -12.80 -0.89
N GLU A 42 -11.53 -12.12 -0.29
CA GLU A 42 -10.11 -12.32 -0.60
C GLU A 42 -9.67 -13.73 -0.19
N ILE A 43 -9.18 -14.50 -1.15
CA ILE A 43 -8.65 -15.86 -0.94
C ILE A 43 -7.14 -15.94 -1.12
N ASP A 44 -6.55 -14.95 -1.79
CA ASP A 44 -5.11 -14.86 -1.98
C ASP A 44 -4.68 -13.41 -2.23
N PHE A 45 -3.43 -13.09 -1.88
CA PHE A 45 -2.86 -11.75 -2.00
C PHE A 45 -1.36 -11.80 -2.27
N PHE A 46 -0.91 -11.01 -3.25
CA PHE A 46 0.50 -10.83 -3.60
C PHE A 46 0.83 -9.35 -3.69
N GLY A 47 1.81 -8.88 -2.93
CA GLY A 47 2.22 -7.49 -2.99
C GLY A 47 3.60 -7.27 -2.38
N SER A 48 4.18 -6.11 -2.67
CA SER A 48 5.41 -5.63 -2.05
C SER A 48 5.15 -4.28 -1.42
N TYR A 49 5.73 -4.08 -0.24
CA TYR A 49 5.92 -2.74 0.29
C TYR A 49 7.04 -2.05 -0.50
N ASP A 50 6.94 -0.73 -0.64
CA ASP A 50 8.01 0.09 -1.18
C ASP A 50 9.05 0.33 -0.08
N ASP A 51 10.04 -0.54 -0.02
CA ASP A 51 11.12 -0.47 0.97
C ASP A 51 11.95 0.82 0.83
N ALA A 52 12.04 1.42 -0.36
CA ALA A 52 12.76 2.67 -0.55
C ALA A 52 12.04 3.83 0.13
N LEU A 53 10.71 3.85 0.12
CA LEU A 53 9.91 4.83 0.85
C LEU A 53 9.98 4.60 2.37
N ALA A 54 9.91 3.35 2.82
CA ALA A 54 10.06 3.02 4.23
C ALA A 54 11.44 3.44 4.78
N GLU A 55 12.51 3.25 4.00
CA GLU A 55 13.85 3.74 4.35
C GLU A 55 13.96 5.28 4.30
N PHE A 56 13.32 5.93 3.32
CA PHE A 56 13.28 7.40 3.27
C PHE A 56 12.60 7.99 4.50
N GLN A 57 11.47 7.41 4.95
CA GLN A 57 10.74 7.86 6.15
C GLN A 57 11.57 7.70 7.42
N LYS A 58 12.29 6.60 7.60
CA LYS A 58 13.21 6.44 8.75
C LYS A 58 14.26 7.55 8.80
N ILE A 59 14.87 7.87 7.66
CA ILE A 59 15.88 8.92 7.58
C ILE A 59 15.26 10.29 7.88
N THR A 60 14.02 10.57 7.46
CA THR A 60 13.38 11.86 7.71
C THR A 60 12.83 12.00 9.12
N ASP A 61 12.31 10.93 9.71
CA ASP A 61 11.74 10.93 11.06
C ASP A 61 12.84 10.97 12.13
N ASP A 62 13.99 10.31 11.89
CA ASP A 62 15.17 10.39 12.76
C ASP A 62 16.01 11.68 12.55
N ASN A 63 15.65 12.50 11.55
CA ASN A 63 16.28 13.81 11.28
C ASN A 63 15.33 14.99 11.50
N GLU A 64 14.43 14.94 12.50
CA GLU A 64 13.84 16.19 12.99
C GLU A 64 14.99 17.13 13.41
N PRO A 65 15.16 18.30 12.75
CA PRO A 65 16.12 19.27 13.25
C PRO A 65 15.68 19.65 14.65
N SER A 66 16.59 19.52 15.62
CA SER A 66 16.44 20.07 16.96
C SER A 66 15.78 21.45 16.84
N SER A 67 14.63 21.64 17.50
CA SER A 67 13.84 22.89 17.56
C SER A 67 14.61 24.11 18.13
N GLY A 68 15.94 24.07 18.16
CA GLY A 68 16.82 25.05 18.80
C GLY A 68 17.24 26.25 17.95
N TYR A 69 16.54 26.58 16.86
CA TYR A 69 16.69 27.91 16.27
C TYR A 69 15.80 28.91 17.02
N GLU A 70 16.33 29.46 18.12
CA GLU A 70 15.85 30.75 18.61
C GLU A 70 16.40 31.87 17.71
N PRO A 71 15.56 32.86 17.32
CA PRO A 71 15.96 33.98 16.46
C PRO A 71 16.92 34.97 17.14
#